data_AF-A0A368DWI5-F1
#
_entry.id   AF-A0A368DWI5-F1
#
_cell.length_a   1.000
_cell.length_b   1.000
_cell.length_c   1.000
_cell.angle_alpha   90.00
_cell.angle_beta   90.00
_cell.angle_gamma   90.00
#
_symmetry.space_group_name_H-M   'P 1'
#
loop_
_entity.id
_entity.type
_entity.pdbx_description
1 polymer ?
#
loop_
_entity_poly.entity_id
_entity_poly.type
_entity_poly.pdbx_seq_one_letter_code
_entity_poly.pdbx_strand_id
1 'polypeptide(L)'
;MKRSLLHIYFQSVTPIILIILLAFIYGSEVSAKTYAYIVADARDGKILNSHNSRQIIHPASLTKMMTLYLAFDAIRYGRLKLDQKAIISKNATMEPPSKFWYKPGQRVSIRYLIRASAIRSANDAATALGEAISGSEKKFIKDMNIAAKKMGMKSTKFKNAHGLTEIGHYSTAKDMLLLARRLMLDYPEYFNIFSRLETTASGKKIRNTNYKFLKQYKGASGIKTGYTNAAGHNLAASAKRGDKQLIGIVIGTNSSSERAKKIMGLFDKAFKIIPMKKKISNLAPLNLAKKTTSTRVVSVAIPLLKPKSFDLMLESVRKEEINYTKKRSNEAAIDSMEIENVNVQIGMYTNVVSAEKDMPNILLLNIDLLAGVDNASIKIRQNKEKKYSIFVNNITNVLAENLCVRAKSQDTSCNILKISR
;
A
#
# COMPACT_ATOMS: atom_id res chain seq x y z
N MET A 1 -27.88 75.51 26.25
CA MET A 1 -26.93 74.98 25.25
C MET A 1 -27.59 73.83 24.48
N LYS A 2 -28.11 74.07 23.27
CA LYS A 2 -28.69 73.00 22.43
C LYS A 2 -27.55 72.16 21.87
N ARG A 3 -27.35 70.93 22.38
CA ARG A 3 -26.44 69.98 21.73
C ARG A 3 -27.00 69.70 20.33
N SER A 4 -26.21 69.99 19.30
CA SER A 4 -26.56 69.73 17.91
C SER A 4 -27.00 68.27 17.73
N LEU A 5 -28.05 68.04 16.94
CA LEU A 5 -28.53 66.69 16.58
C LEU A 5 -27.40 65.78 16.08
N LEU A 6 -26.38 66.37 15.45
CA LEU A 6 -25.18 65.69 14.99
C LEU A 6 -24.37 65.07 16.16
N HIS A 7 -24.36 65.74 17.31
CA HIS A 7 -23.61 65.30 18.49
C HIS A 7 -24.32 64.15 19.21
N ILE A 8 -25.65 64.13 19.19
CA ILE A 8 -26.47 63.02 19.70
C ILE A 8 -26.32 61.81 18.77
N TYR A 9 -26.35 62.03 17.45
CA TYR A 9 -26.13 60.97 16.46
C TYR A 9 -24.75 60.32 16.63
N PHE A 10 -23.69 61.12 16.78
CA PHE A 10 -22.35 60.61 17.01
C PHE A 10 -22.25 59.81 18.32
N GLN A 11 -22.82 60.28 19.43
CA GLN A 11 -22.75 59.55 20.71
C GLN A 11 -23.54 58.24 20.71
N SER A 12 -24.64 58.17 19.98
CA SER A 12 -25.52 56.98 19.98
C SER A 12 -25.11 55.93 18.93
N VAL A 13 -24.63 56.35 17.76
CA VAL A 13 -24.41 55.46 16.61
C VAL A 13 -22.97 54.95 16.53
N THR A 14 -21.98 55.76 16.91
CA THR A 14 -20.57 55.31 16.89
C THR A 14 -20.26 54.11 17.78
N PRO A 15 -20.77 53.98 19.03
CA PRO A 15 -20.50 52.77 19.81
C PRO A 15 -21.15 51.53 19.21
N ILE A 16 -22.31 51.65 18.55
CA ILE A 16 -22.98 50.54 17.87
C ILE A 16 -22.16 50.07 16.65
N ILE A 17 -21.67 51.01 15.84
CA ILE A 17 -20.78 50.70 14.71
C ILE A 17 -19.48 50.06 15.21
N LEU A 18 -18.91 50.55 16.31
CA LEU A 18 -17.70 49.98 16.91
C LEU A 18 -17.93 48.56 17.43
N ILE A 19 -19.08 48.29 18.06
CA ILE A 19 -19.48 46.95 18.53
C ILE A 19 -19.69 45.99 17.36
N ILE A 20 -20.31 46.45 16.27
CA ILE A 20 -20.49 45.64 15.04
C ILE A 20 -19.13 45.36 14.39
N LEU A 21 -18.22 46.34 14.32
CA LEU A 21 -16.86 46.14 13.83
C LEU A 21 -16.07 45.17 14.72
N LEU A 22 -16.17 45.32 16.05
CA LEU A 22 -15.56 44.40 17.01
C LEU A 22 -16.12 42.98 16.87
N ALA A 23 -17.43 42.82 16.69
CA ALA A 23 -18.06 41.52 16.44
C ALA A 23 -17.61 40.91 15.10
N PHE A 24 -17.34 41.72 14.07
CA PHE A 24 -16.74 41.26 12.80
C PHE A 24 -15.26 40.90 12.93
N ILE A 25 -14.50 41.60 13.79
CA ILE A 25 -13.07 41.32 14.04
C ILE A 25 -12.91 40.06 14.92
N TYR A 26 -13.77 39.87 15.92
CA TYR A 26 -13.80 38.67 16.77
C TYR A 26 -14.59 37.50 16.19
N GLY A 27 -15.39 37.73 15.14
CA GLY A 27 -15.98 36.71 14.28
C GLY A 27 -14.94 36.04 13.38
N SER A 28 -13.71 35.82 13.88
CA SER A 28 -12.78 34.92 13.23
C SER A 28 -13.38 33.52 13.30
N GLU A 29 -13.57 32.87 12.16
CA GLU A 29 -14.02 31.48 12.08
C GLU A 29 -13.25 30.62 13.09
N VAL A 30 -13.90 30.30 14.22
CA VAL A 30 -13.53 29.14 15.02
C VAL A 30 -13.96 27.92 14.20
N SER A 31 -13.23 27.65 13.11
CA SER A 31 -13.22 26.34 12.51
C SER A 31 -12.50 25.43 13.50
N ALA A 32 -13.22 25.00 14.53
CA ALA A 32 -12.72 24.05 15.51
C ALA A 32 -12.18 22.83 14.74
N LYS A 33 -10.85 22.62 14.82
CA LYS A 33 -10.20 21.45 14.24
C LYS A 33 -10.97 20.22 14.69
N THR A 34 -11.45 19.42 13.74
CA THR A 34 -12.26 18.27 14.09
C THR A 34 -11.41 17.22 14.81
N TYR A 35 -11.75 16.94 16.06
CA TYR A 35 -11.11 15.91 16.86
C TYR A 35 -11.94 14.62 16.87
N ALA A 36 -11.33 13.54 16.38
CA ALA A 36 -11.97 12.23 16.32
C ALA A 36 -10.97 11.12 16.60
N TYR A 37 -11.43 10.02 17.19
CA TYR A 37 -10.64 8.80 17.29
C TYR A 37 -11.50 7.55 17.26
N ILE A 38 -10.89 6.43 16.89
CA ILE A 38 -11.49 5.10 16.96
C ILE A 38 -10.40 4.06 17.17
N VAL A 39 -10.66 3.05 17.99
CA VAL A 39 -9.78 1.90 18.20
C VAL A 39 -10.60 0.63 18.09
N ALA A 40 -10.04 -0.37 17.41
CA ALA A 40 -10.67 -1.67 17.21
C ALA A 40 -9.68 -2.81 17.39
N ASP A 41 -10.21 -3.97 17.76
CA ASP A 41 -9.51 -5.23 17.54
C ASP A 41 -9.45 -5.48 16.03
N ALA A 42 -8.22 -5.57 15.52
CA ALA A 42 -8.00 -5.67 14.09
C ALA A 42 -8.40 -7.04 13.54
N ARG A 43 -8.52 -8.06 14.39
CA ARG A 43 -8.83 -9.44 13.99
C ARG A 43 -10.28 -9.57 13.53
N ASP A 44 -11.22 -9.02 14.27
CA ASP A 44 -12.65 -9.09 13.97
C ASP A 44 -13.29 -7.74 13.57
N GLY A 45 -12.57 -6.63 13.77
CA GLY A 45 -13.06 -5.28 13.51
C GLY A 45 -13.96 -4.74 14.64
N LYS A 46 -14.04 -5.41 15.80
CA LYS A 46 -14.84 -4.95 16.94
C LYS A 46 -14.29 -3.62 17.46
N ILE A 47 -15.14 -2.59 17.44
CA ILE A 47 -14.80 -1.28 18.00
C ILE A 47 -14.73 -1.40 19.52
N LEU A 48 -13.63 -0.92 20.10
CA LEU A 48 -13.34 -0.96 21.53
C LEU A 48 -13.55 0.40 22.19
N ASN A 49 -13.24 1.46 21.45
CA ASN A 49 -13.43 2.83 21.91
C ASN A 49 -13.54 3.75 20.68
N SER A 50 -14.38 4.77 20.75
CA SER A 50 -14.50 5.77 19.69
C SER A 50 -15.05 7.09 20.19
N HIS A 51 -14.65 8.17 19.53
CA HIS A 51 -15.16 9.53 19.75
C HIS A 51 -15.30 10.22 18.40
N ASN A 52 -16.48 10.75 18.09
CA ASN A 52 -16.81 11.42 16.83
C ASN A 52 -16.34 10.66 15.59
N SER A 53 -16.36 9.32 15.65
CA SER A 53 -15.69 8.49 14.65
C SER A 53 -16.32 8.55 13.26
N ARG A 54 -17.58 9.03 13.18
CA ARG A 54 -18.34 9.25 11.95
C ARG A 54 -18.34 10.71 11.48
N GLN A 55 -17.71 11.62 12.22
CA GLN A 55 -17.63 13.02 11.83
C GLN A 55 -16.76 13.15 10.57
N ILE A 56 -17.17 14.06 9.68
CA ILE A 56 -16.42 14.40 8.47
C ILE A 56 -15.11 15.07 8.88
N ILE A 57 -14.00 14.57 8.33
CA ILE A 57 -12.65 15.06 8.58
C ILE A 57 -11.88 15.24 7.27
N HIS A 58 -10.91 16.14 7.29
CA HIS A 58 -9.85 16.14 6.28
C HIS A 58 -8.87 15.00 6.59
N PRO A 59 -8.68 14.02 5.69
CA PRO A 59 -7.84 12.85 5.96
C PRO A 59 -6.34 13.19 5.99
N ALA A 60 -5.93 14.32 5.41
CA ALA A 60 -4.52 14.64 5.19
C ALA A 60 -3.79 13.45 4.51
N SER A 61 -2.49 13.25 4.80
CA SER A 61 -1.72 12.13 4.27
C SER A 61 -2.19 10.72 4.70
N LEU A 62 -3.25 10.57 5.51
CA LEU A 62 -3.89 9.26 5.66
C LEU A 62 -4.48 8.77 4.33
N THR A 63 -4.80 9.67 3.39
CA THR A 63 -5.17 9.35 2.01
C THR A 63 -4.18 8.42 1.32
N LYS A 64 -2.87 8.54 1.61
CA LYS A 64 -1.86 7.67 1.01
C LYS A 64 -2.03 6.20 1.38
N MET A 65 -2.81 5.86 2.42
CA MET A 65 -3.22 4.48 2.68
C MET A 65 -4.03 3.91 1.50
N MET A 66 -4.93 4.68 0.89
CA MET A 66 -5.69 4.25 -0.28
C MET A 66 -4.76 4.15 -1.50
N THR A 67 -3.84 5.11 -1.66
CA THR A 67 -2.85 5.08 -2.74
C THR A 67 -1.98 3.83 -2.68
N LEU A 68 -1.49 3.48 -1.48
CA LEU A 68 -0.71 2.28 -1.25
C LEU A 68 -1.56 1.01 -1.39
N TYR A 69 -2.83 1.03 -0.95
CA TYR A 69 -3.75 -0.09 -1.13
C TYR A 69 -3.90 -0.45 -2.61
N LEU A 70 -4.13 0.55 -3.47
CA LEU A 70 -4.23 0.33 -4.92
C LEU A 70 -2.90 -0.07 -5.57
N ALA A 71 -1.78 0.40 -5.05
CA ALA A 71 -0.47 -0.03 -5.51
C ALA A 71 -0.21 -1.51 -5.19
N PHE A 72 -0.52 -1.93 -3.96
CA PHE A 72 -0.38 -3.32 -3.52
C PHE A 72 -1.33 -4.25 -4.28
N ASP A 73 -2.57 -3.82 -4.50
CA ASP A 73 -3.54 -4.50 -5.37
C ASP A 73 -2.99 -4.68 -6.80
N ALA A 74 -2.47 -3.61 -7.40
CA ALA A 74 -1.90 -3.68 -8.74
C ALA A 74 -0.66 -4.58 -8.81
N ILE A 75 0.17 -4.62 -7.75
CA ILE A 75 1.33 -5.50 -7.68
C ILE A 75 0.93 -6.96 -7.57
N ARG A 76 0.05 -7.29 -6.63
CA ARG A 76 -0.40 -8.67 -6.41
C ARG A 76 -1.01 -9.28 -7.66
N TYR A 77 -1.79 -8.51 -8.41
CA TYR A 77 -2.43 -8.97 -9.65
C TYR A 77 -1.59 -8.70 -10.91
N GLY A 78 -0.28 -8.44 -10.78
CA GLY A 78 0.66 -8.36 -11.90
C GLY A 78 0.51 -7.15 -12.82
N ARG A 79 -0.38 -6.19 -12.51
CA ARG A 79 -0.57 -4.93 -13.26
C ARG A 79 0.55 -3.92 -13.02
N LEU A 80 1.30 -4.07 -11.93
CA LEU A 80 2.39 -3.21 -11.53
C LEU A 80 3.55 -4.07 -11.04
N LYS A 81 4.80 -3.83 -11.46
CA LYS A 81 5.98 -4.56 -10.94
C LYS A 81 6.79 -3.66 -10.03
N LEU A 82 7.35 -4.20 -8.95
CA LEU A 82 8.17 -3.41 -8.00
C LEU A 82 9.38 -2.72 -8.66
N ASP A 83 9.98 -3.37 -9.67
CA ASP A 83 11.17 -2.90 -10.35
C ASP A 83 10.94 -2.07 -11.59
N GLN A 84 9.71 -2.07 -12.12
CA GLN A 84 9.41 -1.24 -13.27
C GLN A 84 9.65 0.23 -12.91
N LYS A 85 10.13 0.97 -13.90
CA LYS A 85 10.42 2.39 -13.74
C LYS A 85 9.18 3.19 -14.13
N ALA A 86 8.64 3.95 -13.18
CA ALA A 86 7.71 5.02 -13.47
C ALA A 86 8.50 6.26 -13.94
N ILE A 87 7.99 6.93 -14.97
CA ILE A 87 8.49 8.24 -15.40
C ILE A 87 7.81 9.28 -14.52
N ILE A 88 8.59 10.09 -13.81
CA ILE A 88 8.06 11.14 -12.95
C ILE A 88 7.54 12.29 -13.83
N SER A 89 6.24 12.56 -13.73
CA SER A 89 5.60 13.64 -14.48
C SER A 89 5.94 15.01 -13.90
N LYS A 90 5.76 16.07 -14.73
CA LYS A 90 5.80 17.45 -14.24
C LYS A 90 4.76 17.68 -13.14
N ASN A 91 3.55 17.11 -13.29
CA ASN A 91 2.48 17.17 -12.30
C ASN A 91 2.94 16.69 -10.92
N ALA A 92 3.48 15.47 -10.83
CA ALA A 92 3.99 14.92 -9.58
C ALA A 92 5.07 15.81 -8.93
N THR A 93 5.94 16.44 -9.72
CA THR A 93 6.97 17.33 -9.18
C THR A 93 6.44 18.68 -8.70
N MET A 94 5.25 19.12 -9.12
CA MET A 94 4.65 20.40 -8.73
C MET A 94 3.90 20.35 -7.40
N GLU A 95 3.65 19.15 -6.86
CA GLU A 95 2.94 19.00 -5.59
C GLU A 95 3.55 19.81 -4.45
N PRO A 96 2.81 20.40 -3.51
CA PRO A 96 3.42 20.98 -2.31
C PRO A 96 4.18 19.95 -1.44
N PRO A 97 5.19 20.32 -0.64
CA PRO A 97 5.86 19.40 0.29
C PRO A 97 4.89 18.90 1.37
N SER A 98 5.11 17.76 2.03
CA SER A 98 6.29 16.88 2.04
C SER A 98 6.55 16.16 0.71
N LYS A 99 7.80 16.15 0.23
CA LYS A 99 8.23 15.55 -1.05
C LYS A 99 9.55 14.80 -0.91
N PHE A 100 9.83 13.94 -1.87
CA PHE A 100 11.12 13.30 -2.05
C PHE A 100 12.08 14.12 -2.92
N TRP A 101 11.52 15.07 -3.71
CA TRP A 101 12.21 15.93 -4.66
C TRP A 101 12.70 15.19 -5.90
N TYR A 102 11.82 14.37 -6.48
CA TYR A 102 12.07 13.80 -7.80
C TYR A 102 12.06 14.87 -8.89
N LYS A 103 12.80 14.65 -9.97
CA LYS A 103 12.87 15.55 -11.13
C LYS A 103 11.91 15.10 -12.24
N PRO A 104 11.33 16.02 -13.04
CA PRO A 104 10.54 15.65 -14.21
C PRO A 104 11.35 14.76 -15.16
N GLY A 105 10.72 13.74 -15.73
CA GLY A 105 11.36 12.77 -16.63
C GLY A 105 12.23 11.72 -15.93
N GLN A 106 12.51 11.86 -14.63
CA GLN A 106 13.29 10.87 -13.88
C GLN A 106 12.61 9.50 -13.92
N ARG A 107 13.40 8.42 -14.06
CA ARG A 107 12.93 7.03 -14.04
C ARG A 107 13.13 6.43 -12.65
N VAL A 108 12.05 6.21 -11.92
CA VAL A 108 12.09 5.74 -10.52
C VAL A 108 11.39 4.39 -10.40
N SER A 109 12.03 3.41 -9.74
CA SER A 109 11.39 2.12 -9.50
C SER A 109 10.18 2.27 -8.57
N ILE A 110 9.10 1.54 -8.84
CA ILE A 110 7.87 1.54 -8.03
C ILE A 110 8.17 1.28 -6.54
N ARG A 111 9.09 0.35 -6.22
CA ARG A 111 9.52 0.09 -4.83
C ARG A 111 9.98 1.35 -4.09
N TYR A 112 10.63 2.28 -4.77
CA TYR A 112 11.11 3.53 -4.16
C TYR A 112 10.01 4.57 -4.04
N LEU A 113 9.05 4.61 -4.96
CA LEU A 113 7.85 5.44 -4.81
C LEU A 113 7.00 4.98 -3.63
N ILE A 114 6.82 3.67 -3.47
CA ILE A 114 6.15 3.06 -2.31
C ILE A 114 6.86 3.43 -1.02
N ARG A 115 8.19 3.25 -0.93
CA ARG A 115 8.97 3.62 0.25
C ARG A 115 8.87 5.11 0.56
N ALA A 116 9.01 5.98 -0.43
CA ALA A 116 8.90 7.43 -0.25
C ALA A 116 7.49 7.85 0.21
N SER A 117 6.43 7.25 -0.35
CA SER A 117 5.04 7.52 0.02
C SER A 117 4.68 6.99 1.41
N ALA A 118 5.05 5.75 1.74
CA ALA A 118 4.74 5.11 3.01
C ALA A 118 5.53 5.73 4.18
N ILE A 119 6.85 5.92 4.00
CA ILE A 119 7.77 6.27 5.10
C ILE A 119 7.96 7.78 5.22
N ARG A 120 8.31 8.47 4.12
CA ARG A 120 8.56 9.92 4.11
C ARG A 120 7.28 10.74 3.90
N SER A 121 6.17 10.09 3.57
CA SER A 121 4.91 10.73 3.23
C SER A 121 5.02 11.67 2.02
N ALA A 122 5.88 11.34 1.07
CA ALA A 122 6.20 12.17 -0.09
C ALA A 122 4.99 12.29 -1.05
N ASN A 123 4.57 13.52 -1.36
CA ASN A 123 3.42 13.84 -2.21
C ASN A 123 3.72 13.53 -3.68
N ASP A 124 4.88 14.00 -4.17
CA ASP A 124 5.40 13.69 -5.50
C ASP A 124 5.45 12.17 -5.77
N ALA A 125 5.89 11.38 -4.79
CA ALA A 125 5.90 9.93 -4.90
C ALA A 125 4.50 9.31 -4.99
N ALA A 126 3.52 9.86 -4.25
CA ALA A 126 2.14 9.36 -4.25
C ALA A 126 1.41 9.69 -5.56
N THR A 127 1.57 10.91 -6.08
CA THR A 127 1.04 11.32 -7.38
C THR A 127 1.65 10.47 -8.51
N ALA A 128 2.97 10.32 -8.54
CA ALA A 128 3.64 9.49 -9.54
C ALA A 128 3.22 8.01 -9.47
N LEU A 129 3.00 7.48 -8.26
CA LEU A 129 2.50 6.12 -8.08
C LEU A 129 1.08 5.97 -8.63
N GLY A 130 0.19 6.93 -8.38
CA GLY A 130 -1.16 6.94 -8.92
C GLY A 130 -1.18 7.03 -10.45
N GLU A 131 -0.35 7.89 -11.02
CA GLU A 131 -0.16 8.01 -12.47
C GLU A 131 0.37 6.71 -13.09
N ALA A 132 1.34 6.04 -12.45
CA ALA A 132 1.85 4.76 -12.91
C ALA A 132 0.80 3.63 -12.89
N ILE A 133 -0.17 3.69 -11.97
CA ILE A 133 -1.23 2.68 -11.84
C ILE A 133 -2.35 2.89 -12.86
N SER A 134 -2.79 4.15 -13.04
CA SER A 134 -4.02 4.45 -13.79
C SER A 134 -3.80 5.28 -15.05
N GLY A 135 -2.55 5.62 -15.38
CA GLY A 135 -2.13 6.44 -16.52
C GLY A 135 -2.25 7.95 -16.29
N SER A 136 -3.05 8.40 -15.32
CA SER A 136 -3.11 9.80 -14.88
C SER A 136 -3.68 9.90 -13.47
N GLU A 137 -3.38 10.97 -12.74
CA GLU A 137 -3.93 11.18 -11.40
C GLU A 137 -5.46 11.29 -11.42
N LYS A 138 -6.04 11.97 -12.43
CA LYS A 138 -7.50 12.05 -12.60
C LYS A 138 -8.16 10.67 -12.71
N LYS A 139 -7.54 9.72 -13.44
CA LYS A 139 -8.03 8.34 -13.52
C LYS A 139 -7.80 7.61 -12.19
N PHE A 140 -6.67 7.85 -11.53
CA PHE A 140 -6.36 7.27 -10.23
C PHE A 140 -7.35 7.69 -9.14
N ILE A 141 -7.73 8.97 -9.08
CA ILE A 141 -8.74 9.48 -8.14
C ILE A 141 -10.10 8.79 -8.34
N LYS A 142 -10.49 8.49 -9.59
CA LYS A 142 -11.69 7.69 -9.85
C LYS A 142 -11.55 6.29 -9.24
N ASP A 143 -10.39 5.67 -9.40
CA ASP A 143 -10.12 4.32 -8.87
C ASP A 143 -10.12 4.30 -7.34
N MET A 144 -9.55 5.33 -6.70
CA MET A 144 -9.59 5.51 -5.24
C MET A 144 -11.03 5.57 -4.73
N ASN A 145 -11.90 6.31 -5.41
CA ASN A 145 -13.31 6.45 -5.01
C ASN A 145 -14.14 5.19 -5.30
N ILE A 146 -13.85 4.47 -6.40
CA ILE A 146 -14.45 3.15 -6.67
C ILE A 146 -14.06 2.16 -5.57
N ALA A 147 -12.78 2.12 -5.20
CA ALA A 147 -12.29 1.27 -4.13
C ALA A 147 -12.92 1.63 -2.78
N ALA A 148 -13.01 2.92 -2.44
CA ALA A 148 -13.68 3.39 -1.23
C ALA A 148 -15.15 2.92 -1.17
N LYS A 149 -15.90 3.06 -2.27
CA LYS A 149 -17.29 2.59 -2.37
C LYS A 149 -17.38 1.07 -2.19
N LYS A 150 -16.54 0.30 -2.89
CA LYS A 150 -16.49 -1.17 -2.77
C LYS A 150 -16.10 -1.65 -1.37
N MET A 151 -15.23 -0.91 -0.67
CA MET A 151 -14.87 -1.19 0.72
C MET A 151 -16.04 -0.95 1.69
N GLY A 152 -16.98 -0.08 1.33
CA GLY A 152 -18.02 0.40 2.25
C GLY A 152 -17.62 1.65 3.02
N MET A 153 -16.64 2.41 2.54
CA MET A 153 -16.28 3.73 3.08
C MET A 153 -17.31 4.78 2.63
N LYS A 154 -18.48 4.75 3.27
CA LYS A 154 -19.68 5.51 2.85
C LYS A 154 -19.54 7.04 2.98
N SER A 155 -18.58 7.51 3.77
CA SER A 155 -18.38 8.92 4.09
C SER A 155 -16.97 9.36 3.72
N THR A 156 -16.52 8.94 2.54
CA THR A 156 -15.19 9.24 2.01
C THR A 156 -15.24 9.66 0.55
N LYS A 157 -14.54 10.73 0.21
CA LYS A 157 -14.28 11.16 -1.15
C LYS A 157 -12.84 11.67 -1.26
N PHE A 158 -12.07 11.06 -2.16
CA PHE A 158 -10.71 11.49 -2.47
C PHE A 158 -10.72 12.43 -3.68
N LYS A 159 -9.87 13.45 -3.63
CA LYS A 159 -9.68 14.45 -4.69
C LYS A 159 -8.27 14.46 -5.28
N ASN A 160 -7.31 13.88 -4.57
CA ASN A 160 -5.92 13.72 -5.01
C ASN A 160 -5.26 12.49 -4.35
N ALA A 161 -4.10 12.07 -4.86
CA ALA A 161 -3.42 10.85 -4.43
C ALA A 161 -2.66 10.97 -3.10
N HIS A 162 -2.41 12.19 -2.63
CA HIS A 162 -1.50 12.45 -1.51
C HIS A 162 -2.22 12.97 -0.25
N GLY A 163 -3.41 13.53 -0.39
CA GLY A 163 -4.23 14.07 0.70
C GLY A 163 -3.85 15.48 1.13
N LEU A 164 -3.43 16.36 0.23
CA LEU A 164 -3.46 17.80 0.55
C LEU A 164 -4.92 18.25 0.60
N THR A 165 -5.20 19.26 1.43
CA THR A 165 -6.55 19.77 1.62
C THR A 165 -7.08 20.34 0.31
N GLU A 166 -8.24 19.86 -0.11
CA GLU A 166 -8.96 20.32 -1.29
C GLU A 166 -10.47 20.26 -1.00
N ILE A 167 -11.25 21.15 -1.60
CA ILE A 167 -12.70 21.16 -1.46
C ILE A 167 -13.28 19.83 -1.93
N GLY A 168 -14.10 19.22 -1.08
CA GLY A 168 -14.69 17.91 -1.33
C GLY A 168 -13.75 16.72 -1.09
N HIS A 169 -12.55 16.93 -0.53
CA HIS A 169 -11.65 15.88 -0.08
C HIS A 169 -11.87 15.58 1.40
N TYR A 170 -12.54 14.48 1.70
CA TYR A 170 -12.95 14.14 3.07
C TYR A 170 -13.01 12.64 3.34
N SER A 171 -13.07 12.30 4.62
CA SER A 171 -13.28 10.94 5.14
C SER A 171 -13.93 11.00 6.53
N THR A 172 -14.03 9.86 7.21
CA THR A 172 -14.24 9.76 8.66
C THR A 172 -13.13 8.93 9.31
N ALA A 173 -13.00 8.98 10.65
CA ALA A 173 -12.09 8.10 11.37
C ALA A 173 -12.50 6.63 11.22
N LYS A 174 -13.81 6.35 11.17
CA LYS A 174 -14.37 5.01 10.94
C LYS A 174 -13.99 4.45 9.57
N ASP A 175 -14.10 5.25 8.52
CA ASP A 175 -13.71 4.83 7.17
C ASP A 175 -12.20 4.62 7.06
N MET A 176 -11.40 5.50 7.69
CA MET A 176 -9.94 5.32 7.75
C MET A 176 -9.53 4.07 8.53
N LEU A 177 -10.28 3.69 9.57
CA LEU A 177 -10.08 2.43 10.29
C LEU A 177 -10.31 1.22 9.37
N LEU A 178 -11.40 1.26 8.59
CA LEU A 178 -11.72 0.20 7.65
C LEU A 178 -10.61 0.04 6.60
N LEU A 179 -10.13 1.15 6.04
CA LEU A 179 -9.02 1.16 5.09
C LEU A 179 -7.72 0.63 5.72
N ALA A 180 -7.40 1.04 6.94
CA ALA A 180 -6.23 0.55 7.68
C ALA A 180 -6.31 -0.97 7.93
N ARG A 181 -7.49 -1.47 8.32
CA ARG A 181 -7.73 -2.91 8.53
C ARG A 181 -7.65 -3.69 7.22
N ARG A 182 -8.18 -3.12 6.13
CA ARG A 182 -8.08 -3.67 4.77
C ARG A 182 -6.64 -3.76 4.30
N LEU A 183 -5.83 -2.73 4.49
CA LEU A 183 -4.39 -2.79 4.19
C LEU A 183 -3.69 -3.94 4.93
N MET A 184 -4.01 -4.14 6.20
CA MET A 184 -3.39 -5.18 7.03
C MET A 184 -3.82 -6.60 6.64
N LEU A 185 -5.12 -6.80 6.40
CA LEU A 185 -5.69 -8.13 6.15
C LEU A 185 -5.61 -8.53 4.69
N ASP A 186 -5.87 -7.59 3.79
CA ASP A 186 -5.83 -7.89 2.37
C ASP A 186 -4.38 -8.00 1.94
N TYR A 187 -3.45 -7.15 2.40
CA TYR A 187 -2.05 -7.08 1.94
C TYR A 187 -0.99 -7.30 3.04
N PRO A 188 -1.05 -8.41 3.80
CA PRO A 188 -0.14 -8.66 4.92
C PRO A 188 1.34 -8.72 4.50
N GLU A 189 1.65 -9.16 3.28
CA GLU A 189 3.01 -9.28 2.74
C GLU A 189 3.71 -7.92 2.55
N TYR A 190 2.93 -6.84 2.40
CA TYR A 190 3.48 -5.47 2.24
C TYR A 190 3.37 -4.64 3.52
N PHE A 191 2.63 -5.10 4.53
CA PHE A 191 2.32 -4.31 5.71
C PHE A 191 3.55 -3.98 6.57
N ASN A 192 4.59 -4.82 6.51
CA ASN A 192 5.83 -4.60 7.26
C ASN A 192 6.56 -3.30 6.88
N ILE A 193 6.27 -2.69 5.72
CA ILE A 193 6.86 -1.41 5.36
C ILE A 193 6.52 -0.35 6.40
N PHE A 194 5.31 -0.38 6.96
CA PHE A 194 4.84 0.65 7.89
C PHE A 194 5.51 0.59 9.26
N SER A 195 6.12 -0.55 9.64
CA SER A 195 6.82 -0.72 10.91
C SER A 195 8.29 -0.28 10.86
N ARG A 196 8.86 -0.10 9.66
CA ARG A 196 10.26 0.32 9.49
C ARG A 196 10.46 1.72 10.10
N LEU A 197 11.44 1.87 10.99
CA LEU A 197 11.83 3.19 11.53
C LEU A 197 12.46 4.10 10.47
N GLU A 198 13.17 3.47 9.53
CA GLU A 198 13.88 4.11 8.44
C GLU A 198 14.03 3.13 7.27
N THR A 199 14.29 3.65 6.07
CA THR A 199 14.60 2.84 4.88
C THR A 199 15.41 3.67 3.90
N THR A 200 15.95 3.02 2.86
CA THR A 200 16.51 3.71 1.69
C THR A 200 15.53 3.74 0.53
N ALA A 201 15.34 4.92 -0.07
CA ALA A 201 14.62 5.09 -1.33
C ALA A 201 15.50 5.91 -2.29
N SER A 202 15.67 5.47 -3.53
CA SER A 202 16.42 6.21 -4.57
C SER A 202 17.77 6.77 -4.08
N GLY A 203 18.56 5.94 -3.39
CA GLY A 203 19.87 6.30 -2.84
C GLY A 203 19.86 7.17 -1.58
N LYS A 204 18.69 7.62 -1.08
CA LYS A 204 18.58 8.45 0.13
C LYS A 204 18.00 7.67 1.30
N LYS A 205 18.62 7.80 2.47
CA LYS A 205 18.06 7.34 3.74
C LYS A 205 16.90 8.25 4.14
N ILE A 206 15.74 7.65 4.42
CA ILE A 206 14.53 8.36 4.86
C ILE A 206 14.02 7.78 6.17
N ARG A 207 13.56 8.66 7.05
CA ARG A 207 12.99 8.30 8.35
C ARG A 207 11.47 8.28 8.29
N ASN A 208 10.87 7.34 9.00
CA ASN A 208 9.42 7.20 9.09
C ASN A 208 8.80 8.40 9.82
N THR A 209 7.78 9.01 9.25
CA THR A 209 7.05 10.12 9.89
C THR A 209 6.35 9.69 11.19
N ASN A 210 6.11 8.39 11.37
CA ASN A 210 5.57 7.78 12.59
C ASN A 210 6.64 7.34 13.62
N TYR A 211 7.89 7.79 13.45
CA TYR A 211 9.02 7.31 14.26
C TYR A 211 8.80 7.34 15.77
N LYS A 212 8.15 8.39 16.31
CA LYS A 212 7.91 8.51 17.77
C LYS A 212 7.10 7.31 18.30
N PHE A 213 5.95 7.03 17.70
CA PHE A 213 5.10 5.91 18.09
C PHE A 213 5.81 4.57 17.87
N LEU A 214 6.45 4.39 16.70
CA LEU A 214 7.14 3.14 16.36
C LEU A 214 8.30 2.83 17.33
N LYS A 215 9.06 3.84 17.75
CA LYS A 215 10.18 3.67 18.68
C LYS A 215 9.73 3.48 20.12
N GLN A 216 8.67 4.16 20.55
CA GLN A 216 8.28 4.22 21.96
C GLN A 216 7.28 3.15 22.39
N TYR A 217 6.48 2.62 21.46
CA TYR A 217 5.35 1.77 21.82
C TYR A 217 5.61 0.29 21.52
N LYS A 218 5.65 -0.54 22.57
CA LYS A 218 5.87 -1.99 22.44
C LYS A 218 4.82 -2.63 21.53
N GLY A 219 5.30 -3.26 20.46
CA GLY A 219 4.46 -3.95 19.47
C GLY A 219 3.99 -3.05 18.32
N ALA A 220 4.37 -1.78 18.27
CA ALA A 220 4.01 -0.88 17.19
C ALA A 220 4.42 -1.42 15.82
N SER A 221 3.49 -1.38 14.86
CA SER A 221 3.65 -1.99 13.53
C SER A 221 3.19 -1.10 12.38
N GLY A 222 2.88 0.18 12.63
CA GLY A 222 2.41 1.10 11.60
C GLY A 222 1.47 2.18 12.14
N ILE A 223 0.68 2.85 11.29
CA ILE A 223 0.61 2.71 9.83
C ILE A 223 1.06 4.00 9.17
N LYS A 224 0.29 5.09 9.33
CA LYS A 224 0.49 6.30 8.56
C LYS A 224 0.13 7.54 9.36
N THR A 225 0.99 8.56 9.29
CA THR A 225 0.69 9.90 9.81
C THR A 225 0.11 10.80 8.73
N GLY A 226 -0.63 11.83 9.15
CA GLY A 226 -1.06 12.95 8.32
C GLY A 226 -1.02 14.27 9.07
N TYR A 227 -0.85 15.36 8.32
CA TYR A 227 -0.98 16.73 8.81
C TYR A 227 -1.33 17.67 7.66
N THR A 228 -2.28 18.55 7.90
CA THR A 228 -2.50 19.83 7.20
C THR A 228 -3.03 20.82 8.23
N ASN A 229 -3.04 22.12 7.93
CA ASN A 229 -3.58 23.13 8.85
C ASN A 229 -5.04 22.82 9.22
N ALA A 230 -5.85 22.42 8.24
CA ALA A 230 -7.25 22.08 8.41
C ALA A 230 -7.48 20.75 9.16
N ALA A 231 -6.57 19.78 9.02
CA ALA A 231 -6.75 18.44 9.57
C ALA A 231 -6.14 18.26 10.97
N GLY A 232 -5.20 19.11 11.38
CA GLY A 232 -4.38 18.88 12.56
C GLY A 232 -3.45 17.67 12.43
N HIS A 233 -2.93 17.15 13.55
CA HIS A 233 -2.03 16.00 13.56
C HIS A 233 -2.80 14.68 13.64
N ASN A 234 -2.63 13.84 12.61
CA ASN A 234 -3.40 12.61 12.38
C ASN A 234 -2.50 11.37 12.35
N LEU A 235 -3.01 10.24 12.85
CA LEU A 235 -2.31 8.97 12.85
C LEU A 235 -3.30 7.80 12.74
N ALA A 236 -3.10 6.97 11.72
CA ALA A 236 -3.54 5.58 11.71
C ALA A 236 -2.41 4.72 12.29
N ALA A 237 -2.66 4.01 13.38
CA ALA A 237 -1.68 3.20 14.08
C ALA A 237 -2.08 1.73 14.12
N SER A 238 -1.08 0.85 14.25
CA SER A 238 -1.26 -0.58 14.47
C SER A 238 -0.27 -1.05 15.53
N ALA A 239 -0.69 -2.00 16.38
CA ALA A 239 0.19 -2.66 17.35
C ALA A 239 -0.18 -4.14 17.55
N LYS A 240 0.84 -5.00 17.67
CA LYS A 240 0.73 -6.44 17.92
C LYS A 240 1.40 -6.83 19.24
N ARG A 241 0.74 -7.63 20.07
CA ARG A 241 1.32 -8.24 21.29
C ARG A 241 0.86 -9.68 21.40
N GLY A 242 1.72 -10.64 21.04
CA GLY A 242 1.30 -12.04 20.84
C GLY A 242 0.21 -12.13 19.77
N ASP A 243 -0.89 -12.80 20.08
CA ASP A 243 -2.04 -12.94 19.17
C ASP A 243 -3.00 -11.75 19.16
N LYS A 244 -2.76 -10.74 20.00
CA LYS A 244 -3.57 -9.53 20.07
C LYS A 244 -3.10 -8.51 19.04
N GLN A 245 -4.01 -8.03 18.19
CA GLN A 245 -3.74 -7.01 17.18
C GLN A 245 -4.73 -5.85 17.31
N LEU A 246 -4.24 -4.63 17.46
CA LEU A 246 -5.04 -3.41 17.49
C LEU A 246 -4.76 -2.55 16.27
N ILE A 247 -5.80 -1.87 15.79
CA ILE A 247 -5.69 -0.72 14.89
C ILE A 247 -6.45 0.45 15.53
N GLY A 248 -5.91 1.66 15.39
CA GLY A 248 -6.62 2.86 15.81
C GLY A 248 -6.30 4.07 14.97
N ILE A 249 -7.25 4.99 14.89
CA ILE A 249 -7.16 6.26 14.17
C ILE A 249 -7.33 7.38 15.17
N VAL A 250 -6.45 8.39 15.12
CA VAL A 250 -6.56 9.65 15.86
C VAL A 250 -6.43 10.79 14.85
N ILE A 251 -7.35 11.75 14.91
CA ILE A 251 -7.46 12.91 14.03
C ILE A 251 -7.46 14.19 14.86
N GLY A 252 -6.84 15.26 14.36
CA GLY A 252 -7.06 16.61 14.87
C GLY A 252 -6.34 16.96 16.18
N THR A 253 -5.25 16.28 16.52
CA THR A 253 -4.44 16.69 17.71
C THR A 253 -3.57 17.92 17.41
N ASN A 254 -3.15 18.65 18.45
CA ASN A 254 -2.43 19.92 18.29
C ASN A 254 -0.94 19.74 17.97
N SER A 255 -0.36 18.59 18.30
CA SER A 255 1.04 18.30 17.98
C SER A 255 1.28 16.84 17.64
N SER A 256 2.40 16.57 16.96
CA SER A 256 2.84 15.18 16.71
C SER A 256 3.13 14.41 18.01
N SER A 257 3.44 15.12 19.11
CA SER A 257 3.68 14.50 20.43
C SER A 257 2.37 14.08 21.08
N GLU A 258 1.38 14.98 21.13
CA GLU A 258 0.03 14.69 21.64
C GLU A 258 -0.62 13.56 20.88
N ARG A 259 -0.51 13.56 19.55
CA ARG A 259 -0.97 12.47 18.69
C ARG A 259 -0.45 11.11 19.13
N ALA A 260 0.86 11.01 19.34
CA ALA A 260 1.52 9.77 19.77
C ALA A 260 1.06 9.39 21.18
N LYS A 261 1.08 10.33 22.13
CA LYS A 261 0.60 10.11 23.51
C LYS A 261 -0.84 9.60 23.53
N LYS A 262 -1.72 10.20 22.72
CA LYS A 262 -3.14 9.82 22.64
C LYS A 262 -3.31 8.39 22.16
N ILE A 263 -2.67 8.00 21.06
CA ILE A 263 -2.84 6.65 20.52
C ILE A 263 -2.25 5.58 21.44
N MET A 264 -1.10 5.86 22.08
CA MET A 264 -0.48 4.95 23.04
C MET A 264 -1.40 4.69 24.23
N GLY A 265 -1.97 5.75 24.82
CA GLY A 265 -2.92 5.61 25.93
C GLY A 265 -4.22 4.90 25.53
N LEU A 266 -4.71 5.11 24.31
CA LEU A 266 -5.88 4.36 23.81
C LEU A 266 -5.56 2.87 23.62
N PHE A 267 -4.37 2.54 23.08
CA PHE A 267 -3.94 1.16 22.90
C PHE A 267 -3.66 0.46 24.23
N ASP A 268 -3.10 1.15 25.23
CA ASP A 268 -2.88 0.55 26.56
C ASP A 268 -4.19 0.17 27.23
N LYS A 269 -5.23 1.01 27.13
CA LYS A 269 -6.58 0.67 27.60
C LYS A 269 -7.15 -0.52 26.82
N ALA A 270 -7.01 -0.52 25.50
CA ALA A 270 -7.56 -1.56 24.64
C ALA A 270 -6.88 -2.93 24.85
N PHE A 271 -5.55 -3.00 24.99
CA PHE A 271 -4.82 -4.26 25.21
C PHE A 271 -5.21 -4.99 26.50
N LYS A 272 -5.65 -4.24 27.53
CA LYS A 272 -6.14 -4.78 28.80
C LYS A 272 -7.46 -5.55 28.63
N ILE A 273 -8.34 -5.09 27.73
CA ILE A 273 -9.71 -5.62 27.61
C ILE A 273 -9.92 -6.59 26.44
N ILE A 274 -9.05 -6.59 25.43
CA ILE A 274 -9.22 -7.52 24.30
C ILE A 274 -8.90 -8.97 24.68
N PRO A 275 -9.70 -9.95 24.23
CA PRO A 275 -9.48 -11.35 24.54
C PRO A 275 -8.21 -11.88 23.88
N MET A 276 -7.60 -12.89 24.49
CA MET A 276 -6.38 -13.53 23.98
C MET A 276 -6.66 -14.26 22.65
N LYS A 277 -7.64 -15.17 22.66
CA LYS A 277 -8.08 -15.91 21.47
C LYS A 277 -9.21 -15.17 20.76
N LYS A 278 -9.06 -14.94 19.46
CA LYS A 278 -10.10 -14.36 18.59
C LYS A 278 -9.95 -14.90 17.18
N LYS A 279 -11.06 -15.33 16.56
CA LYS A 279 -11.09 -15.68 15.14
C LYS A 279 -10.92 -14.42 14.30
N ILE A 280 -10.05 -14.48 13.29
CA ILE A 280 -9.91 -13.41 12.32
C ILE A 280 -11.15 -13.42 11.42
N SER A 281 -11.87 -12.30 11.39
CA SER A 281 -12.96 -12.08 10.44
C SER A 281 -12.37 -11.60 9.13
N ASN A 282 -12.19 -12.53 8.21
CA ASN A 282 -11.77 -12.21 6.84
C ASN A 282 -12.85 -11.35 6.21
N LEU A 283 -12.42 -10.27 5.58
CA LEU A 283 -13.31 -9.39 4.85
C LEU A 283 -13.39 -9.87 3.40
N ALA A 284 -14.59 -9.85 2.79
CA ALA A 284 -14.77 -10.30 1.42
C ALA A 284 -13.79 -9.61 0.45
N PRO A 285 -13.19 -10.31 -0.53
CA PRO A 285 -12.32 -9.70 -1.53
C PRO A 285 -13.05 -8.58 -2.28
N LEU A 286 -12.38 -7.44 -2.50
CA LEU A 286 -13.00 -6.30 -3.20
C LEU A 286 -13.10 -6.49 -4.72
N ASN A 287 -12.34 -7.43 -5.28
CA ASN A 287 -12.22 -7.67 -6.72
C ASN A 287 -12.12 -6.34 -7.50
N LEU A 288 -11.05 -5.58 -7.24
CA LEU A 288 -10.83 -4.27 -7.86
C LEU A 288 -10.41 -4.35 -9.34
N ALA A 289 -10.23 -5.56 -9.87
CA ALA A 289 -9.85 -5.80 -11.26
C ALA A 289 -10.73 -4.98 -12.21
N LYS A 290 -10.14 -3.95 -12.82
CA LYS A 290 -10.67 -3.33 -14.02
C LYS A 290 -10.62 -4.38 -15.12
N LYS A 291 -11.74 -4.54 -15.84
CA LYS A 291 -11.78 -5.09 -17.19
C LYS A 291 -10.50 -4.70 -17.91
N THR A 292 -9.75 -5.70 -18.37
CA THR A 292 -8.77 -5.53 -19.42
C THR A 292 -9.53 -4.93 -20.59
N THR A 293 -9.55 -3.60 -20.72
CA THR A 293 -9.71 -3.02 -22.05
C THR A 293 -8.45 -3.43 -22.77
N SER A 294 -8.56 -4.54 -23.50
CA SER A 294 -7.72 -4.82 -24.64
C SER A 294 -7.91 -3.64 -25.58
N THR A 295 -7.14 -2.58 -25.37
CA THR A 295 -6.81 -1.68 -26.46
C THR A 295 -5.97 -2.56 -27.37
N ARG A 296 -6.59 -3.08 -28.44
CA ARG A 296 -5.85 -3.54 -29.61
C ARG A 296 -4.91 -2.40 -29.96
N VAL A 297 -3.62 -2.57 -29.66
CA VAL A 297 -2.59 -1.78 -30.30
C VAL A 297 -2.70 -2.18 -31.76
N VAL A 298 -3.28 -1.31 -32.58
CA VAL A 298 -3.12 -1.41 -34.03
C VAL A 298 -1.63 -1.21 -34.26
N SER A 299 -0.92 -2.32 -34.44
CA SER A 299 0.43 -2.30 -34.97
C SER A 299 0.34 -1.74 -36.38
N VAL A 300 0.82 -0.51 -36.57
CA VAL A 300 1.15 -0.02 -37.91
C VAL A 300 2.31 -0.90 -38.39
N ALA A 301 2.02 -1.78 -39.34
CA ALA A 301 3.03 -2.62 -39.97
C ALA A 301 3.88 -1.75 -40.90
N ILE A 302 5.17 -1.64 -40.59
CA ILE A 302 6.19 -1.30 -41.60
C ILE A 302 6.55 -2.64 -42.26
N PRO A 303 6.33 -2.82 -43.58
CA PRO A 303 6.60 -4.08 -44.23
C PRO A 303 8.11 -4.25 -44.42
N LEU A 304 8.68 -5.25 -43.74
CA LEU A 304 9.98 -5.83 -44.09
C LEU A 304 9.72 -7.10 -44.90
N LEU A 305 10.17 -7.13 -46.15
CA LEU A 305 10.11 -8.28 -47.04
C LEU A 305 10.83 -9.49 -46.43
N LYS A 306 10.14 -10.64 -46.40
CA LYS A 306 10.68 -11.91 -45.90
C LYS A 306 11.55 -12.60 -46.97
N PRO A 307 12.71 -13.18 -46.60
CA PRO A 307 13.54 -13.96 -47.53
C PRO A 307 12.93 -15.34 -47.87
N LYS A 308 13.16 -15.76 -49.12
CA LYS A 308 12.67 -17.00 -49.78
C LYS A 308 13.07 -18.34 -49.14
N SER A 309 13.80 -18.35 -48.02
CA SER A 309 14.19 -19.58 -47.32
C SER A 309 13.13 -20.09 -46.33
N PHE A 310 12.08 -19.31 -46.08
CA PHE A 310 11.02 -19.66 -45.12
C PHE A 310 9.94 -20.58 -45.73
N ASP A 311 9.65 -20.43 -47.03
CA ASP A 311 8.58 -21.20 -47.70
C ASP A 311 8.98 -22.67 -47.92
N LEU A 312 10.26 -22.95 -48.21
CA LEU A 312 10.77 -24.32 -48.36
C LEU A 312 10.78 -25.11 -47.02
N MET A 313 10.82 -24.41 -45.89
CA MET A 313 10.77 -25.01 -44.55
C MET A 313 9.33 -25.35 -44.11
N LEU A 314 8.33 -24.66 -44.68
CA LEU A 314 6.91 -24.86 -44.37
C LEU A 314 6.31 -26.07 -45.13
N GLU A 315 6.84 -26.40 -46.30
CA GLU A 315 6.41 -27.58 -47.07
C GLU A 315 6.94 -28.90 -46.50
N SER A 316 8.12 -28.90 -45.83
CA SER A 316 8.64 -30.10 -45.17
C SER A 316 7.85 -30.44 -43.90
N VAL A 317 7.45 -29.43 -43.12
CA VAL A 317 6.65 -29.60 -41.89
C VAL A 317 5.23 -30.10 -42.18
N ARG A 318 4.61 -29.66 -43.28
CA ARG A 318 3.26 -30.11 -43.68
C ARG A 318 3.16 -31.58 -44.06
N LYS A 319 4.24 -32.19 -44.56
CA LYS A 319 4.26 -33.62 -44.90
C LYS A 319 4.42 -34.52 -43.67
N GLU A 320 4.98 -34.03 -42.57
CA GLU A 320 5.09 -34.77 -41.31
C GLU A 320 3.77 -34.79 -40.52
N GLU A 321 2.98 -33.70 -40.53
CA GLU A 321 1.70 -33.62 -39.80
C GLU A 321 0.61 -34.57 -40.34
N ILE A 322 0.61 -34.87 -41.65
CA ILE A 322 -0.39 -35.75 -42.29
C ILE A 322 -0.14 -37.24 -41.94
N ASN A 323 1.12 -37.64 -41.75
CA ASN A 323 1.43 -39.02 -41.33
C ASN A 323 1.20 -39.25 -39.83
N TYR A 324 1.25 -38.18 -39.01
CA TYR A 324 1.02 -38.28 -37.56
C TYR A 324 -0.47 -38.37 -37.20
N THR A 325 -1.37 -37.81 -38.00
CA THR A 325 -2.82 -37.80 -37.74
C THR A 325 -3.52 -39.13 -38.05
N LYS A 326 -2.94 -39.99 -38.91
CA LYS A 326 -3.55 -41.28 -39.30
C LYS A 326 -3.31 -42.42 -38.29
N LYS A 327 -2.39 -42.24 -37.33
CA LYS A 327 -1.97 -43.30 -36.38
C LYS A 327 -2.68 -43.24 -35.01
N ARG A 328 -3.55 -42.24 -34.75
CA ARG A 328 -4.11 -41.97 -33.42
C ARG A 328 -5.61 -42.23 -33.25
N SER A 329 -6.24 -42.96 -34.18
CA SER A 329 -7.66 -43.35 -34.05
C SER A 329 -7.90 -44.65 -33.26
N ASN A 330 -6.84 -45.31 -32.78
CA ASN A 330 -6.95 -46.46 -31.89
C ASN A 330 -6.06 -46.21 -30.66
N GLU A 331 -6.68 -45.80 -29.56
CA GLU A 331 -6.34 -46.09 -28.15
C GLU A 331 -6.79 -44.95 -27.25
N ALA A 332 -7.79 -45.27 -26.42
CA ALA A 332 -8.26 -44.45 -25.32
C ALA A 332 -7.29 -44.57 -24.14
N ALA A 333 -6.74 -43.44 -23.68
CA ALA A 333 -6.30 -43.23 -22.29
C ALA A 333 -5.98 -41.74 -22.10
N ILE A 334 -6.49 -41.15 -21.02
CA ILE A 334 -6.12 -39.82 -20.55
C ILE A 334 -4.73 -39.93 -19.91
N ASP A 335 -3.73 -39.18 -20.38
CA ASP A 335 -2.53 -38.91 -19.59
C ASP A 335 -1.91 -37.51 -19.84
N SER A 336 -1.42 -37.01 -18.71
CA SER A 336 -0.68 -35.84 -18.26
C SER A 336 0.07 -34.92 -19.23
N MET A 337 -0.04 -33.62 -18.93
CA MET A 337 0.88 -32.57 -19.36
C MET A 337 2.04 -32.53 -18.36
N GLU A 338 3.28 -32.86 -18.76
CA GLU A 338 4.46 -32.82 -17.91
C GLU A 338 4.64 -31.41 -17.28
N ILE A 339 4.56 -31.32 -15.96
CA ILE A 339 4.89 -30.11 -15.19
C ILE A 339 6.39 -30.15 -14.91
N GLU A 340 7.17 -29.29 -15.57
CA GLU A 340 8.61 -29.16 -15.29
C GLU A 340 8.82 -28.57 -13.89
N ASN A 341 9.29 -29.40 -12.95
CA ASN A 341 9.61 -28.99 -11.59
C ASN A 341 11.00 -28.35 -11.51
N VAL A 342 11.14 -27.38 -10.61
CA VAL A 342 12.35 -26.59 -10.37
C VAL A 342 12.70 -26.55 -8.88
N ASN A 343 13.93 -26.17 -8.58
CA ASN A 343 14.37 -25.87 -7.21
C ASN A 343 14.50 -24.36 -7.03
N VAL A 344 14.28 -23.86 -5.82
CA VAL A 344 14.45 -22.43 -5.50
C VAL A 344 15.45 -22.27 -4.37
N GLN A 345 16.43 -21.38 -4.56
CA GLN A 345 17.39 -20.96 -3.55
C GLN A 345 17.01 -19.59 -3.00
N ILE A 346 16.84 -19.47 -1.69
CA ILE A 346 16.44 -18.24 -0.99
C ILE A 346 17.51 -17.84 0.03
N GLY A 347 17.93 -16.58 -0.04
CA GLY A 347 18.93 -15.99 0.85
C GLY A 347 20.35 -16.51 0.61
N MET A 348 21.32 -15.82 1.17
CA MET A 348 22.73 -16.23 1.18
C MET A 348 23.38 -15.78 2.48
N TYR A 349 23.69 -16.73 3.35
CA TYR A 349 24.09 -16.51 4.73
C TYR A 349 25.52 -16.96 4.97
N THR A 350 26.24 -16.28 5.85
CA THR A 350 27.63 -16.61 6.22
C THR A 350 27.74 -17.79 7.18
N ASN A 351 26.66 -18.12 7.91
CA ASN A 351 26.59 -19.23 8.85
C ASN A 351 25.17 -19.82 8.89
N VAL A 352 25.07 -21.08 9.35
CA VAL A 352 23.81 -21.83 9.42
C VAL A 352 22.80 -21.18 10.38
N VAL A 353 23.27 -20.66 11.52
CA VAL A 353 22.42 -20.04 12.55
C VAL A 353 21.64 -18.84 11.99
N SER A 354 22.27 -18.06 11.10
CA SER A 354 21.61 -16.91 10.44
C SER A 354 20.53 -17.37 9.46
N ALA A 355 20.77 -18.47 8.75
CA ALA A 355 19.78 -19.08 7.87
C ALA A 355 18.60 -19.66 8.69
N GLU A 356 18.88 -20.35 9.79
CA GLU A 356 17.87 -20.91 10.70
C GLU A 356 17.03 -19.83 11.37
N LYS A 357 17.63 -18.68 11.70
CA LYS A 357 16.91 -17.54 12.28
C LYS A 357 15.93 -16.88 11.30
N ASP A 358 16.30 -16.81 10.03
CA ASP A 358 15.48 -16.18 8.99
C ASP A 358 14.45 -17.13 8.40
N MET A 359 14.71 -18.44 8.41
CA MET A 359 13.85 -19.46 7.82
C MET A 359 12.39 -19.41 8.33
N PRO A 360 12.10 -19.32 9.65
CA PRO A 360 10.72 -19.20 10.13
C PRO A 360 9.99 -17.98 9.57
N ASN A 361 10.69 -16.84 9.41
CA ASN A 361 10.09 -15.64 8.81
C ASN A 361 9.82 -15.84 7.32
N ILE A 362 10.75 -16.46 6.59
CA ILE A 362 10.55 -16.78 5.17
C ILE A 362 9.40 -17.75 4.98
N LEU A 363 9.30 -18.80 5.80
CA LEU A 363 8.20 -19.78 5.73
C LEU A 363 6.86 -19.17 6.11
N LEU A 364 6.80 -18.44 7.23
CA LEU A 364 5.59 -17.77 7.68
C LEU A 364 5.10 -16.74 6.66
N LEU A 365 6.03 -16.00 6.06
CA LEU A 365 5.73 -15.03 5.02
C LEU A 365 5.40 -15.69 3.69
N ASN A 366 5.53 -17.00 3.49
CA ASN A 366 5.15 -17.69 2.24
C ASN A 366 4.23 -18.89 2.49
N ILE A 367 3.57 -18.94 3.66
CA ILE A 367 2.79 -20.10 4.11
C ILE A 367 1.66 -20.47 3.14
N ASP A 368 1.09 -19.48 2.46
CA ASP A 368 0.08 -19.66 1.42
C ASP A 368 0.63 -20.31 0.15
N LEU A 369 1.86 -19.95 -0.24
CA LEU A 369 2.55 -20.54 -1.40
C LEU A 369 3.07 -21.95 -1.07
N LEU A 370 3.50 -22.17 0.17
CA LEU A 370 4.12 -23.42 0.61
C LEU A 370 3.12 -24.43 1.19
N ALA A 371 1.83 -24.11 1.23
CA ALA A 371 0.80 -24.97 1.84
C ALA A 371 0.71 -26.38 1.23
N GLY A 372 1.07 -26.54 -0.05
CA GLY A 372 1.12 -27.83 -0.75
C GLY A 372 2.53 -28.39 -0.94
N VAL A 373 3.54 -27.78 -0.34
CA VAL A 373 4.95 -28.21 -0.45
C VAL A 373 5.29 -29.06 0.77
N ASP A 374 5.81 -30.26 0.54
CA ASP A 374 6.29 -31.12 1.62
C ASP A 374 7.43 -30.45 2.39
N ASN A 375 7.33 -30.45 3.73
CA ASN A 375 8.36 -29.94 4.62
C ASN A 375 9.73 -30.59 4.35
N ALA A 376 9.77 -31.87 3.95
CA ALA A 376 11.02 -32.54 3.59
C ALA A 376 11.70 -31.95 2.34
N SER A 377 10.96 -31.22 1.51
CA SER A 377 11.48 -30.53 0.32
C SER A 377 12.15 -29.19 0.66
N ILE A 378 12.01 -28.70 1.90
CA ILE A 378 12.58 -27.45 2.37
C ILE A 378 13.81 -27.73 3.25
N LYS A 379 15.00 -27.35 2.78
CA LYS A 379 16.26 -27.64 3.50
C LYS A 379 17.22 -26.47 3.46
N ILE A 380 17.96 -26.24 4.55
CA ILE A 380 19.14 -25.37 4.50
C ILE A 380 20.30 -26.20 3.95
N ARG A 381 20.99 -25.68 2.93
CA ARG A 381 22.20 -26.32 2.39
C ARG A 381 23.35 -25.32 2.29
N GLN A 382 24.57 -25.84 2.44
CA GLN A 382 25.79 -25.09 2.21
C GLN A 382 26.21 -25.19 0.73
N ASN A 383 26.65 -24.09 0.13
CA ASN A 383 27.23 -24.06 -1.22
C ASN A 383 28.76 -24.28 -1.17
N LYS A 384 29.38 -24.40 -2.36
CA LYS A 384 30.84 -24.59 -2.50
C LYS A 384 31.67 -23.44 -1.89
N GLU A 385 31.10 -22.25 -1.75
CA GLU A 385 31.72 -21.07 -1.14
C GLU A 385 31.51 -20.98 0.39
N LYS A 386 31.08 -22.09 1.02
CA LYS A 386 30.78 -22.18 2.45
C LYS A 386 29.64 -21.26 2.93
N LYS A 387 28.80 -20.72 2.03
CA LYS A 387 27.58 -19.96 2.36
C LYS A 387 26.38 -20.87 2.48
N TYR A 388 25.38 -20.47 3.27
CA TYR A 388 24.16 -21.22 3.50
C TYR A 388 22.97 -20.56 2.78
N SER A 389 22.06 -21.36 2.25
CA SER A 389 20.79 -20.90 1.65
C SER A 389 19.66 -21.85 2.02
N ILE A 390 18.43 -21.33 2.01
CA ILE A 390 17.22 -22.14 2.17
C ILE A 390 16.78 -22.60 0.78
N PHE A 391 16.63 -23.89 0.59
CA PHE A 391 16.20 -24.50 -0.65
C PHE A 391 14.78 -25.01 -0.54
N VAL A 392 13.94 -24.71 -1.54
CA VAL A 392 12.62 -25.33 -1.73
C VAL A 392 12.70 -26.15 -3.01
N ASN A 393 12.65 -27.47 -2.88
CA ASN A 393 12.94 -28.39 -3.98
C ASN A 393 11.66 -28.93 -4.63
N ASN A 394 11.77 -29.32 -5.89
CA ASN A 394 10.73 -30.04 -6.63
C ASN A 394 9.36 -29.33 -6.64
N ILE A 395 9.36 -28.03 -6.92
CA ILE A 395 8.13 -27.21 -7.02
C ILE A 395 7.89 -26.76 -8.46
N THR A 396 6.64 -26.44 -8.78
CA THR A 396 6.29 -25.96 -10.13
C THR A 396 6.96 -24.62 -10.44
N ASN A 397 7.25 -24.36 -11.71
CA ASN A 397 7.88 -23.09 -12.12
C ASN A 397 7.04 -21.85 -11.71
N VAL A 398 5.71 -21.95 -11.78
CA VAL A 398 4.79 -20.88 -11.34
C VAL A 398 4.92 -20.60 -9.84
N LEU A 399 5.02 -21.66 -9.03
CA LEU A 399 5.22 -21.50 -7.58
C LEU A 399 6.60 -20.89 -7.28
N ALA A 400 7.63 -21.31 -8.02
CA ALA A 400 8.99 -20.79 -7.88
C ALA A 400 9.11 -19.29 -8.19
N GLU A 401 8.46 -18.83 -9.26
CA GLU A 401 8.41 -17.40 -9.62
C GLU A 401 7.75 -16.56 -8.52
N ASN A 402 6.59 -17.01 -8.02
CA ASN A 402 5.87 -16.32 -6.95
C ASN A 402 6.69 -16.25 -5.65
N LEU A 403 7.34 -17.35 -5.28
CA LEU A 403 8.21 -17.44 -4.11
C LEU A 403 9.40 -16.46 -4.22
N CYS A 404 10.03 -16.37 -5.41
CA CYS A 404 11.13 -15.45 -5.63
C CYS A 404 10.71 -13.98 -5.70
N VAL A 405 9.54 -13.65 -6.24
CA VAL A 405 8.99 -12.29 -6.19
C VAL A 405 8.82 -11.85 -4.73
N ARG A 406 8.29 -12.74 -3.88
CA ARG A 406 8.04 -12.46 -2.46
C ARG A 406 9.33 -12.32 -1.66
N ALA A 407 10.30 -13.21 -1.84
CA ALA A 407 11.62 -13.09 -1.23
C ALA A 407 12.32 -11.76 -1.61
N LYS A 408 12.33 -11.40 -2.90
CA LYS A 408 12.94 -10.14 -3.39
C LYS A 408 12.24 -8.88 -2.88
N SER A 409 10.94 -8.94 -2.57
CA SER A 409 10.20 -7.84 -1.94
C SER A 409 10.69 -7.54 -0.51
N GLN A 410 11.29 -8.54 0.15
CA GLN A 410 11.85 -8.46 1.50
C GLN A 410 13.36 -8.16 1.51
N ASP A 411 13.91 -7.67 0.39
CA ASP A 411 15.34 -7.46 0.19
C ASP A 411 16.17 -8.77 0.41
N THR A 412 15.55 -9.95 0.24
CA THR A 412 16.21 -11.27 0.31
C THR A 412 16.50 -11.78 -1.11
N SER A 413 17.70 -12.30 -1.36
CA SER A 413 18.06 -12.88 -2.66
C SER A 413 17.22 -14.14 -2.95
N CYS A 414 16.89 -14.37 -4.22
CA CYS A 414 16.19 -15.59 -4.63
C CYS A 414 16.49 -15.96 -6.09
N ASN A 415 16.85 -17.22 -6.32
CA ASN A 415 17.21 -17.78 -7.62
C ASN A 415 16.42 -19.07 -7.88
N ILE A 416 15.91 -19.21 -9.10
CA ILE A 416 15.26 -20.44 -9.60
C ILE A 416 16.34 -21.27 -10.29
N LEU A 417 16.43 -22.54 -9.91
CA LEU A 417 17.41 -23.51 -10.39
C LEU A 417 16.67 -24.61 -11.15
N LYS A 418 16.93 -24.75 -12.44
CA LYS A 418 16.38 -25.85 -13.24
C LYS A 418 16.94 -27.18 -12.73
N ILE A 419 16.08 -28.21 -12.65
CA ILE A 419 16.52 -29.57 -12.37
C ILE A 419 17.11 -30.08 -13.69
N SER A 420 18.44 -30.21 -13.77
CA SER A 420 19.07 -30.91 -14.88
C SER A 420 18.64 -32.38 -14.80
N ARG A 421 18.05 -32.93 -15.87
CA ARG A 421 17.89 -34.37 -16.03
C ARG A 421 19.26 -35.05 -16.07
#